data_AF-A0A7R7RM37-F1
#
_entry.id   AF-A0A7R7RM37-F1
#
_cell.length_a   1.000
_cell.length_b   1.000
_cell.length_c   1.000
_cell.angle_alpha   90.00
_cell.angle_beta   90.00
_cell.angle_gamma   90.00
#
_symmetry.space_group_name_H-M   'P 1'
#
loop_
_entity.id
_entity.type
_entity.pdbx_description
1 polymer ?
#
loop_
_entity_poly.entity_id
_entity_poly.type
_entity_poly.pdbx_seq_one_letter_code
_entity_poly.pdbx_strand_id
1 'polypeptide(L)'
;MVVAYLALDESPAVLVGRLMFLLGLPATGLTLLIIGLGRRSRARRQTPPLPPPYHPGYPYPPPPPGYPGPYPTPPPYPGYPPRPAAGKSGTALIAVGAVLLALSGLAILGKIARFASHDDRRGSHTIGQASTSGSAAVPKIGQCFSEFEVRMGSLKSPSDCANPVATFELAADEGPTATCPDDKRDGSVYSRLTNNAHTLCFIANLIEGHCYLQTDPTTTATWTPADCDNPRLATFKVFKRIDGSVDETQCPAGTEANSYPSPARVYCLARTG
;
A
#
# COMPACT_ATOMS: atom_id res chain seq x y z
N MET A 1 1.45 -30.43 -6.20
CA MET A 1 0.43 -29.99 -7.18
C MET A 1 -0.69 -29.34 -6.38
N VAL A 2 -0.85 -28.02 -6.51
CA VAL A 2 -1.83 -27.24 -5.73
C VAL A 2 -3.09 -27.13 -6.57
N VAL A 3 -4.17 -27.80 -6.14
CA VAL A 3 -5.51 -27.57 -6.70
C VAL A 3 -6.31 -26.83 -5.65
N ALA A 4 -6.58 -25.57 -5.96
CA ALA A 4 -7.41 -24.68 -5.19
C ALA A 4 -8.86 -25.20 -5.20
N TYR A 5 -9.41 -25.49 -4.03
CA TYR A 5 -10.84 -25.61 -3.83
C TYR A 5 -11.34 -24.31 -3.19
N LEU A 6 -11.53 -23.29 -4.03
CA LEU A 6 -12.41 -22.18 -3.72
C LEU A 6 -13.69 -22.40 -4.50
N ALA A 7 -14.79 -22.74 -3.81
CA ALA A 7 -16.14 -22.43 -4.26
C ALA A 7 -17.14 -22.69 -3.13
N LEU A 8 -17.46 -21.62 -2.39
CA LEU A 8 -18.80 -21.42 -1.86
C LEU A 8 -19.59 -20.67 -2.94
N ASP A 9 -20.63 -21.33 -3.44
CA ASP A 9 -21.95 -20.83 -3.85
C ASP A 9 -22.13 -19.32 -4.17
N GLU A 10 -21.34 -18.77 -5.10
CA GLU A 10 -21.71 -17.56 -5.86
C GLU A 10 -21.76 -17.91 -7.35
N SER A 11 -22.85 -17.51 -8.02
CA SER A 11 -23.06 -17.71 -9.45
C SER A 11 -21.80 -17.29 -10.24
N PRO A 12 -21.15 -18.20 -10.97
CA PRO A 12 -19.84 -17.93 -11.59
C PRO A 12 -19.87 -16.75 -12.56
N ALA A 13 -21.04 -16.43 -13.10
CA ALA A 13 -21.26 -15.25 -13.94
C ALA A 13 -21.05 -13.91 -13.20
N VAL A 14 -21.44 -13.83 -11.92
CA VAL A 14 -21.33 -12.61 -11.10
C VAL A 14 -19.88 -12.39 -10.66
N LEU A 15 -19.21 -13.47 -10.27
CA LEU A 15 -17.78 -13.43 -9.91
C LEU A 15 -16.91 -13.03 -11.11
N VAL A 16 -17.16 -13.61 -12.28
CA VAL A 16 -16.46 -13.26 -13.52
C VAL A 16 -16.75 -11.81 -13.92
N GLY A 17 -18.01 -11.38 -13.86
CA GLY A 17 -18.38 -9.98 -14.16
C GLY A 17 -17.69 -8.97 -13.24
N ARG A 18 -17.62 -9.28 -11.94
CA ARG A 18 -16.97 -8.43 -10.94
C ARG A 18 -15.46 -8.34 -11.13
N LEU A 19 -14.80 -9.46 -11.44
CA LEU A 19 -13.37 -9.49 -11.73
C LEU A 19 -13.01 -8.76 -13.03
N MET A 20 -13.83 -8.89 -14.07
CA MET A 20 -13.63 -8.19 -15.34
C MET A 20 -13.78 -6.67 -15.19
N PHE A 21 -14.72 -6.21 -14.35
CA PHE A 21 -14.89 -4.79 -14.07
C PHE A 21 -13.77 -4.22 -13.18
N LEU A 22 -13.39 -4.93 -12.12
CA LEU A 22 -12.36 -4.51 -11.16
C LEU A 22 -10.96 -4.47 -11.77
N LEU A 23 -10.63 -5.39 -12.69
CA LEU A 23 -9.31 -5.44 -13.34
C LEU A 23 -9.30 -4.73 -14.70
N GLY A 24 -10.41 -4.74 -15.42
CA GLY A 24 -10.50 -4.15 -16.76
C GLY A 24 -10.41 -2.63 -16.77
N LEU A 25 -11.09 -1.95 -15.83
CA LEU A 25 -11.07 -0.48 -15.75
C LEU A 25 -9.71 0.12 -15.36
N PRO A 26 -8.97 -0.38 -14.36
CA PRO A 26 -7.64 0.15 -14.06
C PRO A 26 -6.63 -0.20 -15.15
N ALA A 27 -6.71 -1.38 -15.77
CA ALA A 27 -5.82 -1.76 -16.86
C ALA A 27 -6.02 -0.89 -18.10
N THR A 28 -7.27 -0.57 -18.45
CA THR A 28 -7.59 0.35 -19.55
C THR A 28 -7.20 1.80 -19.23
N GLY A 29 -7.41 2.27 -17.99
CA GLY A 29 -6.94 3.58 -17.55
C GLY A 29 -5.42 3.74 -17.61
N LEU A 30 -4.66 2.73 -17.15
CA LEU A 30 -3.20 2.70 -17.19
C LEU A 30 -2.68 2.72 -18.63
N THR A 31 -3.26 1.91 -19.52
CA THR A 31 -2.83 1.86 -20.93
C THR A 31 -3.06 3.19 -21.64
N LEU A 32 -4.21 3.85 -21.44
CA LEU A 32 -4.46 5.18 -22.00
C LEU A 32 -3.47 6.23 -21.47
N LEU A 33 -3.12 6.18 -20.19
CA LEU A 33 -2.16 7.09 -19.57
C LEU A 33 -0.74 6.90 -20.13
N ILE A 34 -0.27 5.66 -20.28
CA ILE A 34 1.04 5.34 -20.86
C ILE A 34 1.11 5.83 -22.33
N ILE A 35 0.06 5.60 -23.12
CA ILE A 35 0.00 6.07 -24.51
C ILE A 35 0.03 7.61 -24.56
N GLY A 36 -0.71 8.29 -23.68
CA GLY A 36 -0.72 9.75 -23.57
C GLY A 36 0.65 10.35 -23.22
N LEU A 37 1.35 9.76 -22.24
CA LEU A 37 2.71 10.15 -21.85
C LEU A 37 3.73 9.90 -22.96
N GLY A 38 3.60 8.78 -23.69
CA GLY A 38 4.44 8.46 -24.84
C GLY A 38 4.30 9.46 -25.99
N ARG A 39 3.07 9.90 -26.31
CA ARG A 39 2.85 10.93 -27.33
C ARG A 39 3.38 12.29 -26.88
N ARG A 40 3.20 12.66 -25.62
CA ARG A 40 3.71 13.93 -25.06
C ARG A 40 5.24 13.97 -25.02
N SER A 41 5.89 12.86 -24.72
CA SER A 41 7.36 12.78 -24.68
C SER A 41 7.96 12.86 -26.08
N ARG A 42 7.35 12.22 -27.09
CA ARG A 42 7.76 12.35 -28.50
C ARG A 42 7.61 13.79 -29.01
N ALA A 43 6.54 14.48 -28.64
CA ALA A 43 6.36 15.89 -28.99
C ALA A 43 7.45 16.80 -28.38
N ARG A 44 7.91 16.52 -27.15
CA ARG A 44 9.05 17.26 -26.54
C ARG A 44 10.39 16.94 -27.19
N ARG A 45 10.57 15.72 -27.71
CA ARG A 45 11.79 15.35 -28.46
C ARG A 45 11.88 16.03 -29.83
N GLN A 46 10.75 16.47 -30.39
CA GLN A 46 10.68 17.18 -31.67
C GLN A 46 10.81 18.71 -31.54
N THR A 47 10.92 19.26 -30.32
CA THR A 47 11.28 20.67 -30.14
C THR A 47 12.76 20.84 -30.45
N PRO A 48 13.16 21.61 -31.50
CA PRO A 48 14.56 21.89 -31.75
C PRO A 48 15.15 22.67 -30.57
N PRO A 49 16.45 22.52 -30.26
CA PRO A 49 17.10 23.34 -29.26
C PRO A 49 16.93 24.82 -29.62
N LEU A 50 16.46 25.61 -28.65
CA LEU A 50 16.48 27.07 -28.77
C LEU A 50 17.94 27.51 -28.97
N PRO A 51 18.27 28.39 -29.94
CA PRO A 51 19.62 28.94 -30.01
C PRO A 51 19.93 29.71 -28.71
N PRO A 52 21.18 29.66 -28.22
CA PRO A 52 21.56 30.28 -26.96
C PRO A 52 21.35 31.82 -27.01
N PRO A 53 21.09 32.47 -25.86
CA PRO A 53 20.91 33.91 -25.81
C PRO A 53 22.20 34.61 -26.24
N TYR A 54 22.09 35.59 -27.14
CA TYR A 54 23.21 36.42 -27.56
C TYR A 54 23.56 37.39 -26.42
N HIS A 55 24.73 37.24 -25.80
CA HIS A 55 25.23 38.14 -24.77
C HIS A 55 26.27 39.10 -25.39
N PRO A 56 25.94 40.38 -25.63
CA PRO A 56 26.88 41.35 -26.19
C PRO A 56 27.73 41.92 -25.04
N GLY A 57 28.93 41.38 -24.80
CA GLY A 57 29.70 41.87 -23.66
C GLY A 57 31.17 41.50 -23.53
N TYR A 58 31.78 40.77 -24.46
CA TYR A 58 33.23 40.50 -24.38
C TYR A 58 34.00 41.24 -25.48
N PRO A 59 34.91 42.16 -25.11
CA PRO A 59 35.88 42.71 -26.04
C PRO A 59 36.76 41.56 -26.55
N TYR A 60 36.86 41.44 -27.87
CA TYR A 60 37.78 40.49 -28.50
C TYR A 60 39.21 40.78 -28.02
N PRO A 61 40.01 39.77 -27.65
CA PRO A 61 41.43 39.97 -27.40
C PRO A 61 42.11 40.47 -28.70
N PRO A 62 43.04 41.44 -28.62
CA PRO A 62 43.70 41.96 -29.80
C PRO A 62 44.48 40.84 -30.51
N PRO A 63 44.43 40.76 -31.85
CA PRO A 63 45.10 39.70 -32.60
C PRO A 63 46.63 39.83 -32.50
N PRO A 64 47.37 38.71 -32.54
CA PRO A 64 48.83 38.71 -32.57
C PRO A 64 49.36 39.51 -33.79
N PRO A 65 50.47 40.27 -33.64
CA PRO A 65 51.01 41.06 -34.76
C PRO A 65 51.48 40.14 -35.90
N GLY A 66 50.85 40.22 -37.08
CA GLY A 66 51.37 39.53 -38.28
C GLY A 66 50.38 39.05 -39.34
N TYR A 67 49.07 39.27 -39.23
CA TYR A 67 48.10 38.78 -40.24
C TYR A 67 47.50 39.91 -41.11
N PRO A 68 47.78 39.94 -42.43
CA PRO A 68 47.07 40.80 -43.38
C PRO A 68 45.92 40.02 -44.04
N GLY A 69 44.68 40.52 -43.95
CA GLY A 69 43.57 40.02 -44.78
C GLY A 69 42.14 40.37 -44.30
N PRO A 70 41.21 40.82 -45.18
CA PRO A 70 39.82 41.12 -44.81
C PRO A 70 38.95 39.85 -44.73
N TYR A 71 38.06 39.77 -43.74
CA TYR A 71 37.10 38.67 -43.60
C TYR A 71 35.85 38.88 -44.48
N PRO A 72 35.34 37.85 -45.18
CA PRO A 72 34.10 37.94 -45.97
C PRO A 72 32.83 37.87 -45.08
N THR A 73 31.80 38.63 -45.45
CA THR A 73 30.47 38.64 -44.81
C THR A 73 29.65 37.39 -45.14
N PRO A 74 28.96 36.75 -44.17
CA PRO A 74 28.13 35.56 -44.43
C PRO A 74 26.75 35.91 -45.07
N PRO A 75 26.13 34.99 -45.83
CA PRO A 75 24.89 35.23 -46.59
C PRO A 75 23.61 35.20 -45.72
N PRO A 76 22.49 35.79 -46.19
CA PRO A 76 21.24 35.84 -45.44
C PRO A 76 20.49 34.50 -45.43
N TYR A 77 19.96 34.09 -44.27
CA TYR A 77 19.23 32.83 -44.09
C TYR A 77 17.77 32.90 -44.62
N PRO A 78 17.23 31.84 -45.25
CA PRO A 78 15.83 31.77 -45.69
C PRO A 78 14.84 31.57 -44.52
N GLY A 79 13.63 32.16 -44.64
CA GLY A 79 12.57 32.12 -43.62
C GLY A 79 11.97 30.73 -43.37
N TYR A 80 11.61 30.47 -42.11
CA TYR A 80 11.00 29.20 -41.66
C TYR A 80 9.51 29.09 -42.04
N PRO A 81 9.01 27.87 -42.37
CA PRO A 81 7.58 27.62 -42.65
C PRO A 81 6.71 27.67 -41.37
N PRO A 82 5.39 27.91 -41.50
CA PRO A 82 4.49 28.07 -40.35
C PRO A 82 4.31 26.76 -39.56
N ARG A 83 4.26 26.89 -38.23
CA ARG A 83 4.07 25.80 -37.26
C ARG A 83 2.67 25.16 -37.39
N PRO A 84 2.55 23.82 -37.37
CA PRO A 84 1.26 23.15 -37.19
C PRO A 84 0.69 23.43 -35.79
N ALA A 85 -0.60 23.76 -35.72
CA ALA A 85 -1.30 24.01 -34.46
C ALA A 85 -1.29 22.77 -33.55
N ALA A 86 -0.97 22.97 -32.26
CA ALA A 86 -0.90 21.92 -31.26
C ALA A 86 -2.24 21.17 -31.14
N GLY A 87 -2.25 19.89 -31.54
CA GLY A 87 -3.44 19.04 -31.48
C GLY A 87 -3.90 18.78 -30.05
N LYS A 88 -5.13 19.20 -29.73
CA LYS A 88 -5.85 19.04 -28.44
C LYS A 88 -6.04 17.57 -27.99
N SER A 89 -5.71 16.59 -28.84
CA SER A 89 -5.95 15.15 -28.63
C SER A 89 -5.16 14.55 -27.46
N GLY A 90 -3.89 14.96 -27.25
CA GLY A 90 -3.06 14.39 -26.19
C GLY A 90 -3.53 14.78 -24.79
N THR A 91 -3.98 16.03 -24.63
CA THR A 91 -4.47 16.55 -23.34
C THR A 91 -5.81 15.93 -22.95
N ALA A 92 -6.69 15.68 -23.93
CA ALA A 92 -7.98 15.04 -23.68
C ALA A 92 -7.83 13.60 -23.17
N LEU A 93 -6.90 12.81 -23.74
CA LEU A 93 -6.65 11.44 -23.29
C LEU A 93 -6.03 11.37 -21.88
N ILE A 94 -5.17 12.34 -21.55
CA ILE A 94 -4.60 12.46 -20.19
C ILE A 94 -5.68 12.85 -19.18
N ALA A 95 -6.58 13.77 -19.54
CA ALA A 95 -7.68 14.17 -18.67
C ALA A 95 -8.65 13.02 -18.42
N VAL A 96 -9.06 12.29 -19.46
CA VAL A 96 -9.96 11.12 -19.32
C VAL A 96 -9.29 10.01 -18.52
N GLY A 97 -8.02 9.68 -18.80
CA GLY A 97 -7.27 8.68 -18.03
C GLY A 97 -7.11 9.06 -16.55
N ALA A 98 -6.84 10.34 -16.25
CA ALA A 98 -6.74 10.84 -14.88
C ALA A 98 -8.09 10.79 -14.15
N VAL A 99 -9.21 11.10 -14.82
CA VAL A 99 -10.55 10.99 -14.24
C VAL A 99 -10.92 9.54 -13.96
N LEU A 100 -10.63 8.60 -14.87
CA LEU A 100 -10.87 7.17 -14.63
C LEU A 100 -10.01 6.61 -13.49
N LEU A 101 -8.76 7.06 -13.36
CA LEU A 101 -7.89 6.72 -12.24
C LEU A 101 -8.31 7.39 -10.92
N ALA A 102 -8.89 8.60 -10.97
CA ALA A 102 -9.42 9.27 -9.79
C ALA A 102 -10.73 8.62 -9.32
N LEU A 103 -11.61 8.21 -10.24
CA LEU A 103 -12.86 7.51 -9.91
C LEU A 103 -12.62 6.09 -9.39
N SER A 104 -11.62 5.37 -9.93
CA SER A 104 -11.17 4.08 -9.36
C SER A 104 -10.33 4.26 -8.08
N GLY A 105 -9.61 5.38 -7.98
CA GLY A 105 -8.90 5.80 -6.77
C GLY A 105 -9.83 6.28 -5.64
N LEU A 106 -11.06 6.71 -5.92
CA LEU A 106 -12.04 7.07 -4.87
C LEU A 106 -12.56 5.87 -4.07
N ALA A 107 -12.20 4.63 -4.45
CA ALA A 107 -12.32 3.44 -3.61
C ALA A 107 -11.01 3.10 -2.85
N ILE A 108 -9.91 3.85 -3.05
CA ILE A 108 -8.57 3.62 -2.46
C ILE A 108 -7.92 4.93 -1.92
N LEU A 109 -8.58 6.09 -1.94
CA LEU A 109 -7.99 7.37 -1.49
C LEU A 109 -8.31 7.67 -0.02
N GLY A 110 -7.61 6.94 0.84
CA GLY A 110 -7.31 7.33 2.21
C GLY A 110 -5.82 7.08 2.48
N LYS A 111 -4.99 8.09 2.18
CA LYS A 111 -3.58 8.25 2.58
C LYS A 111 -2.48 7.67 1.66
N ILE A 112 -2.15 8.44 0.62
CA ILE A 112 -0.74 8.65 0.24
C ILE A 112 -0.49 10.16 0.24
N ALA A 113 -0.08 10.68 1.39
CA ALA A 113 0.55 11.99 1.49
C ALA A 113 1.45 11.98 2.73
N ARG A 114 2.76 11.84 2.48
CA ARG A 114 3.92 12.36 3.23
C ARG A 114 5.12 11.41 3.08
N PHE A 115 5.74 11.46 1.90
CA PHE A 115 7.17 11.19 1.78
C PHE A 115 7.79 12.40 1.08
N ALA A 116 8.13 13.39 1.88
CA ALA A 116 9.00 14.48 1.48
C ALA A 116 9.87 14.82 2.67
N SER A 117 11.06 14.21 2.77
CA SER A 117 12.32 14.88 3.12
C SER A 117 13.47 13.87 3.24
N HIS A 118 14.54 14.17 2.50
CA HIS A 118 15.96 13.89 2.76
C HIS A 118 16.42 12.45 3.06
N ASP A 119 17.19 11.82 2.16
CA ASP A 119 18.65 12.03 2.11
C ASP A 119 19.28 11.34 0.88
N ASP A 120 20.24 12.04 0.28
CA ASP A 120 21.10 11.62 -0.82
C ASP A 120 22.02 10.45 -0.41
N ARG A 121 21.90 9.28 -1.05
CA ARG A 121 23.08 8.47 -1.44
C ARG A 121 22.87 7.76 -2.77
N ARG A 122 23.76 8.07 -3.71
CA ARG A 122 23.94 7.43 -5.02
C ARG A 122 24.07 5.91 -4.86
N GLY A 123 23.25 5.17 -5.59
CA GLY A 123 23.35 3.73 -5.77
C GLY A 123 22.79 3.33 -7.14
N SER A 124 23.68 3.18 -8.11
CA SER A 124 23.41 2.70 -9.46
C SER A 124 23.17 1.19 -9.45
N HIS A 125 22.01 0.71 -9.92
CA HIS A 125 21.82 -0.69 -10.39
C HIS A 125 20.70 -0.71 -11.44
N THR A 126 21.01 -0.84 -12.74
CA THR A 126 21.16 -2.09 -13.52
C THR A 126 19.95 -3.03 -13.47
N ILE A 127 19.43 -3.33 -14.66
CA ILE A 127 18.39 -4.29 -14.98
C ILE A 127 18.79 -5.71 -14.54
N GLY A 128 17.84 -6.43 -13.94
CA GLY A 128 17.91 -7.87 -13.75
C GLY A 128 18.26 -8.29 -12.33
N GLN A 129 17.24 -8.61 -11.53
CA GLN A 129 17.43 -9.47 -10.38
C GLN A 129 16.22 -10.39 -10.24
N ALA A 130 16.48 -11.67 -10.49
CA ALA A 130 15.74 -12.76 -9.88
C ALA A 130 15.48 -12.39 -8.43
N SER A 131 14.24 -12.50 -7.99
CA SER A 131 13.81 -12.34 -6.61
C SER A 131 14.50 -13.40 -5.75
N THR A 132 15.77 -13.20 -5.42
CA THR A 132 16.34 -13.75 -4.20
C THR A 132 15.47 -13.24 -3.08
N SER A 133 14.73 -14.16 -2.47
CA SER A 133 14.03 -14.02 -1.21
C SER A 133 14.94 -13.32 -0.20
N GLY A 134 14.92 -11.99 -0.20
CA GLY A 134 15.49 -11.20 0.87
C GLY A 134 14.67 -11.55 2.09
N SER A 135 15.31 -12.23 3.05
CA SER A 135 14.73 -12.63 4.32
C SER A 135 13.82 -11.50 4.80
N ALA A 136 12.51 -11.75 4.75
CA ALA A 136 11.56 -10.83 5.35
C ALA A 136 12.02 -10.68 6.80
N ALA A 137 12.28 -9.44 7.24
CA ALA A 137 12.57 -9.20 8.63
C ALA A 137 11.43 -9.82 9.43
N VAL A 138 11.75 -10.82 10.25
CA VAL A 138 10.75 -11.48 11.10
C VAL A 138 10.25 -10.42 12.08
N PRO A 139 8.93 -10.22 12.19
CA PRO A 139 8.37 -9.28 13.15
C PRO A 139 8.82 -9.63 14.56
N LYS A 140 8.98 -8.62 15.41
CA LYS A 140 9.37 -8.81 16.81
C LYS A 140 8.15 -8.96 17.70
N ILE A 141 8.26 -9.78 18.73
CA ILE A 141 7.26 -9.87 19.79
C ILE A 141 6.94 -8.46 20.34
N GLY A 142 5.66 -8.18 20.55
CA GLY A 142 5.12 -6.89 20.99
C GLY A 142 4.86 -5.88 19.85
N GLN A 143 5.15 -6.22 18.60
CA GLN A 143 4.80 -5.36 17.46
C GLN A 143 3.33 -5.52 17.06
N CYS A 144 2.68 -4.42 16.70
CA CYS A 144 1.28 -4.41 16.31
C CYS A 144 1.06 -4.24 14.81
N PHE A 145 -0.01 -4.86 14.31
CA PHE A 145 -0.35 -4.96 12.90
C PHE A 145 -1.87 -4.88 12.72
N SER A 146 -2.28 -4.44 11.54
CA SER A 146 -3.67 -4.53 11.11
C SER A 146 -4.06 -5.95 10.70
N GLU A 147 -5.36 -6.24 10.75
CA GLU A 147 -5.92 -7.50 10.22
C GLU A 147 -5.44 -7.81 8.80
N PHE A 148 -5.37 -6.78 7.96
CA PHE A 148 -4.95 -6.91 6.57
C PHE A 148 -3.49 -7.36 6.44
N GLU A 149 -2.59 -6.81 7.24
CA GLU A 149 -1.17 -7.18 7.22
C GLU A 149 -0.96 -8.61 7.73
N VAL A 150 -1.66 -9.00 8.80
CA VAL A 150 -1.62 -10.37 9.34
C VAL A 150 -2.15 -11.36 8.31
N ARG A 151 -3.32 -11.08 7.70
CA ARG A 151 -3.93 -11.95 6.68
C ARG A 151 -3.08 -12.11 5.42
N MET A 152 -2.38 -11.05 5.01
CA MET A 152 -1.48 -11.10 3.86
C MET A 152 -0.07 -11.63 4.20
N GLY A 153 0.26 -11.81 5.47
CA GLY A 153 1.62 -12.11 5.92
C GLY A 153 2.65 -11.02 5.58
N SER A 154 2.21 -9.77 5.44
CA SER A 154 3.06 -8.62 5.07
C SER A 154 3.46 -7.80 6.30
N LEU A 155 4.32 -8.38 7.15
CA LEU A 155 4.62 -7.88 8.50
C LEU A 155 5.84 -6.94 8.57
N LYS A 156 6.09 -6.16 7.52
CA LYS A 156 7.32 -5.34 7.37
C LYS A 156 7.26 -4.00 8.10
N SER A 157 6.05 -3.50 8.37
CA SER A 157 5.83 -2.14 8.85
C SER A 157 4.88 -2.17 10.04
N PRO A 158 5.39 -2.47 11.25
CA PRO A 158 4.55 -2.48 12.44
C PRO A 158 3.94 -1.09 12.68
N SER A 159 2.69 -1.09 13.12
CA SER A 159 1.96 0.10 13.55
C SER A 159 2.13 0.33 15.05
N ASP A 160 1.83 1.55 15.50
CA ASP A 160 1.65 1.84 16.92
C ASP A 160 0.47 1.02 17.47
N CYS A 161 0.67 0.31 18.57
CA CYS A 161 -0.37 -0.48 19.24
C CYS A 161 -1.50 0.39 19.80
N ALA A 162 -1.29 1.69 19.99
CA ALA A 162 -2.36 2.63 20.35
C ALA A 162 -3.28 2.97 19.17
N ASN A 163 -2.93 2.58 17.94
CA ASN A 163 -3.75 2.83 16.76
C ASN A 163 -4.92 1.83 16.71
N PRO A 164 -6.19 2.27 16.66
CA PRO A 164 -7.36 1.38 16.68
C PRO A 164 -7.45 0.43 15.49
N VAL A 165 -6.72 0.68 14.39
CA VAL A 165 -6.65 -0.25 13.24
C VAL A 165 -5.61 -1.35 13.40
N ALA A 166 -4.71 -1.23 14.38
CA ALA A 166 -3.68 -2.23 14.68
C ALA A 166 -4.24 -3.27 15.66
N THR A 167 -5.17 -4.10 15.18
CA THR A 167 -5.97 -5.02 16.01
C THR A 167 -5.25 -6.29 16.44
N PHE A 168 -3.99 -6.48 16.04
CA PHE A 168 -3.19 -7.64 16.38
C PHE A 168 -1.83 -7.23 16.91
N GLU A 169 -1.38 -7.89 17.97
CA GLU A 169 -0.04 -7.77 18.54
C GLU A 169 0.65 -9.13 18.45
N LEU A 170 1.91 -9.18 18.03
CA LEU A 170 2.66 -10.43 17.98
C LEU A 170 3.01 -10.87 19.41
N ALA A 171 2.39 -11.96 19.87
CA ALA A 171 2.60 -12.51 21.22
C ALA A 171 3.72 -13.56 21.25
N ALA A 172 3.81 -14.41 20.22
CA ALA A 172 4.84 -15.45 20.14
C ALA A 172 5.27 -15.73 18.70
N ASP A 173 6.53 -16.14 18.55
CA ASP A 173 7.13 -16.66 17.32
C ASP A 173 7.65 -18.07 17.61
N GLU A 174 6.89 -19.05 17.17
CA GLU A 174 7.10 -20.46 17.48
C GLU A 174 7.62 -21.22 16.24
N GLY A 175 8.08 -22.46 16.43
CA GLY A 175 8.45 -23.33 15.30
C GLY A 175 7.26 -23.65 14.38
N PRO A 176 7.49 -24.15 13.14
CA PRO A 176 6.47 -24.26 12.08
C PRO A 176 5.36 -25.28 12.36
N THR A 177 5.52 -26.09 13.40
CA THR A 177 4.55 -27.10 13.84
C THR A 177 4.11 -26.94 15.29
N ALA A 178 4.63 -25.91 15.97
CA ALA A 178 4.35 -25.65 17.37
C ALA A 178 2.93 -25.10 17.57
N THR A 179 2.45 -25.22 18.80
CA THR A 179 1.20 -24.63 19.28
C THR A 179 1.43 -23.19 19.73
N CYS A 180 0.36 -22.41 19.82
CA CYS A 180 0.41 -21.10 20.46
C CYS A 180 0.48 -21.24 22.00
N PRO A 181 0.70 -20.13 22.74
CA PRO A 181 0.85 -20.17 24.20
C PRO A 181 -0.36 -20.68 24.99
N ASP A 182 -1.48 -20.99 24.34
CA ASP A 182 -2.64 -21.68 24.90
C ASP A 182 -2.63 -23.20 24.66
N ASP A 183 -1.48 -23.76 24.28
CA ASP A 183 -1.25 -25.17 23.94
C ASP A 183 -2.14 -25.70 22.81
N LYS A 184 -2.74 -24.79 22.04
CA LYS A 184 -3.60 -25.11 20.91
C LYS A 184 -2.95 -24.71 19.60
N ARG A 185 -3.15 -25.57 18.61
CA ARG A 185 -3.01 -25.19 17.22
C ARG A 185 -4.39 -24.76 16.76
N ASP A 186 -5.23 -25.68 16.35
CA ASP A 186 -6.60 -25.35 15.91
C ASP A 186 -7.50 -24.96 17.08
N GLY A 187 -8.38 -23.98 16.85
CA GLY A 187 -9.19 -23.39 17.92
C GLY A 187 -8.40 -22.62 18.98
N SER A 188 -7.14 -22.25 18.68
CA SER A 188 -6.37 -21.35 19.54
C SER A 188 -7.07 -20.00 19.68
N VAL A 189 -6.99 -19.41 20.87
CA VAL A 189 -7.48 -18.04 21.11
C VAL A 189 -6.64 -17.00 20.36
N TYR A 190 -5.40 -17.36 19.99
CA TYR A 190 -4.51 -16.55 19.17
C TYR A 190 -4.81 -16.71 17.69
N SER A 191 -4.73 -15.60 16.94
CA SER A 191 -4.71 -15.67 15.49
C SER A 191 -3.35 -16.18 15.02
N ARG A 192 -3.33 -17.15 14.10
CA ARG A 192 -2.09 -17.81 13.68
C ARG A 192 -1.72 -17.46 12.24
N LEU A 193 -0.45 -17.16 12.03
CA LEU A 193 0.15 -17.12 10.69
C LEU A 193 1.31 -18.11 10.65
N THR A 194 1.17 -19.19 9.88
CA THR A 194 2.20 -20.23 9.76
C THR A 194 2.86 -20.19 8.39
N ASN A 195 4.18 -20.34 8.37
CA ASN A 195 4.98 -20.60 7.17
C ASN A 195 5.91 -21.80 7.42
N ASN A 196 6.81 -22.09 6.48
CA ASN A 196 7.68 -23.27 6.57
C ASN A 196 8.70 -23.22 7.72
N ALA A 197 8.90 -22.08 8.36
CA ALA A 197 9.89 -21.86 9.41
C ALA A 197 9.29 -21.39 10.75
N HIS A 198 8.12 -20.74 10.72
CA HIS A 198 7.55 -20.06 11.88
C HIS A 198 6.04 -20.29 11.98
N THR A 199 5.54 -20.36 13.21
CA THR A 199 4.14 -20.14 13.57
C THR A 199 4.08 -18.89 14.43
N LEU A 200 3.61 -17.79 13.85
CA LEU A 200 3.41 -16.53 14.53
C LEU A 200 2.02 -16.53 15.19
N CYS A 201 1.97 -16.28 16.50
CA CYS A 201 0.75 -16.22 17.28
C CYS A 201 0.47 -14.77 17.68
N PHE A 202 -0.67 -14.26 17.22
CA PHE A 202 -1.11 -12.89 17.47
C PHE A 202 -2.18 -12.87 18.54
N ILE A 203 -1.96 -12.08 19.58
CA ILE A 203 -2.99 -11.71 20.54
C ILE A 203 -3.81 -10.56 19.97
N ALA A 204 -5.12 -10.53 20.25
CA ALA A 204 -5.92 -9.37 19.90
C ALA A 204 -5.38 -8.12 20.64
N ASN A 205 -5.28 -7.00 19.92
CA ASN A 205 -4.95 -5.69 20.45
C ASN A 205 -6.18 -4.78 20.34
N LEU A 206 -7.23 -5.14 21.09
CA LEU A 206 -8.46 -4.36 21.14
C LEU A 206 -8.30 -3.22 22.15
N ILE A 207 -8.92 -2.08 21.84
CA ILE A 207 -8.87 -0.87 22.66
C ILE A 207 -10.22 -0.68 23.36
N GLU A 208 -10.18 -0.38 24.67
CA GLU A 208 -11.39 -0.10 25.45
C GLU A 208 -12.26 0.99 24.80
N GLY A 209 -13.57 0.79 24.82
CA GLY A 209 -14.55 1.70 24.24
C GLY A 209 -14.73 1.59 22.73
N HIS A 210 -13.82 0.93 22.01
CA HIS A 210 -13.95 0.69 20.57
C HIS A 210 -14.78 -0.55 20.25
N CYS A 211 -15.34 -0.57 19.03
CA CYS A 211 -16.11 -1.69 18.52
C CYS A 211 -15.39 -2.43 17.41
N TYR A 212 -15.57 -3.74 17.41
CA TYR A 212 -14.94 -4.64 16.46
C TYR A 212 -15.96 -5.67 15.97
N LEU A 213 -15.81 -6.05 14.70
CA LEU A 213 -16.45 -7.23 14.15
C LEU A 213 -15.53 -8.41 14.40
N GLN A 214 -16.11 -9.48 14.91
CA GLN A 214 -15.43 -10.77 14.98
C GLN A 214 -15.88 -11.59 13.78
N THR A 215 -14.99 -11.80 12.80
CA THR A 215 -15.32 -12.64 11.65
C THR A 215 -14.73 -14.02 11.86
N ASP A 216 -15.63 -15.02 11.81
CA ASP A 216 -15.36 -16.46 11.84
C ASP A 216 -14.67 -17.03 13.12
N PRO A 217 -15.44 -17.58 14.07
CA PRO A 217 -14.89 -18.23 15.26
C PRO A 217 -14.29 -19.63 15.00
N THR A 218 -14.45 -20.19 13.79
CA THR A 218 -14.15 -21.61 13.54
C THR A 218 -12.75 -21.88 13.01
N THR A 219 -12.06 -20.88 12.44
CA THR A 219 -10.77 -21.06 11.77
C THR A 219 -9.69 -20.18 12.38
N THR A 220 -9.90 -18.87 12.41
CA THR A 220 -9.01 -17.87 13.02
C THR A 220 -9.83 -16.63 13.27
N ALA A 221 -10.25 -16.38 14.52
CA ALA A 221 -11.04 -15.20 14.84
C ALA A 221 -10.31 -13.94 14.35
N THR A 222 -10.93 -13.19 13.42
CA THR A 222 -10.39 -11.90 13.00
C THR A 222 -11.15 -10.78 13.71
N TRP A 223 -10.40 -9.75 14.12
CA TRP A 223 -10.94 -8.55 14.74
C TRP A 223 -10.78 -7.38 13.78
N THR A 224 -11.90 -6.95 13.19
CA THR A 224 -11.94 -5.81 12.27
C THR A 224 -12.52 -4.60 12.99
N PRO A 225 -11.89 -3.41 12.94
CA PRO A 225 -12.47 -2.19 13.49
C PRO A 225 -13.85 -1.92 12.88
N ALA A 226 -14.81 -1.50 13.71
CA ALA A 226 -16.18 -1.25 13.29
C ALA A 226 -16.81 -0.06 14.02
N ASP A 227 -17.95 0.37 13.50
CA ASP A 227 -18.78 1.38 14.12
C ASP A 227 -19.75 0.71 15.11
N CYS A 228 -19.75 1.19 16.36
CA CYS A 228 -20.61 0.69 17.43
C CYS A 228 -22.10 0.89 17.14
N ASP A 229 -22.44 1.93 16.38
CA ASP A 229 -23.81 2.34 16.14
C ASP A 229 -24.34 1.81 14.80
N ASN A 230 -23.64 0.86 14.17
CA ASN A 230 -24.07 0.27 12.92
C ASN A 230 -25.05 -0.89 13.17
N PRO A 231 -26.38 -0.69 12.95
CA PRO A 231 -27.38 -1.70 13.26
C PRO A 231 -27.37 -2.89 12.29
N ARG A 232 -26.53 -2.86 11.25
CA ARG A 232 -26.47 -3.92 10.23
C ARG A 232 -25.46 -5.01 10.56
N LEU A 233 -24.62 -4.81 11.57
CA LEU A 233 -23.55 -5.74 11.90
C LEU A 233 -23.55 -6.00 13.40
N ALA A 234 -23.57 -7.27 13.78
CA ALA A 234 -23.32 -7.66 15.17
C ALA A 234 -21.87 -7.33 15.51
N THR A 235 -21.66 -6.32 16.34
CA THR A 235 -20.35 -5.85 16.77
C THR A 235 -20.14 -6.17 18.25
N PHE A 236 -18.88 -6.17 18.66
CA PHE A 236 -18.49 -6.26 20.06
C PHE A 236 -17.78 -4.98 20.46
N LYS A 237 -18.34 -4.27 21.43
CA LYS A 237 -17.66 -3.18 22.13
C LYS A 237 -16.75 -3.75 23.20
N VAL A 238 -15.50 -3.29 23.24
CA VAL A 238 -14.60 -3.61 24.35
C VAL A 238 -15.05 -2.81 25.57
N PHE A 239 -15.72 -3.48 26.49
CA PHE A 239 -16.13 -2.86 27.75
C PHE A 239 -14.92 -2.60 28.65
N LYS A 240 -14.00 -3.57 28.73
CA LYS A 240 -12.78 -3.49 29.53
C LYS A 240 -11.69 -4.38 28.96
N ARG A 241 -10.44 -3.95 29.09
CA ARG A 241 -9.21 -4.70 28.84
C ARG A 241 -8.43 -4.76 30.15
N ILE A 242 -8.00 -5.95 30.52
CA ILE A 242 -7.25 -6.17 31.76
C ILE A 242 -5.96 -6.88 31.38
N ASP A 243 -4.87 -6.13 31.31
CA ASP A 243 -3.53 -6.68 31.12
C ASP A 243 -2.99 -7.27 32.44
N GLY A 244 -2.23 -8.36 32.37
CA GLY A 244 -1.63 -9.05 33.51
C GLY A 244 -2.55 -10.04 34.23
N SER A 245 -3.74 -10.32 33.69
CA SER A 245 -4.71 -11.26 34.27
C SER A 245 -5.19 -12.26 33.23
N VAL A 246 -5.60 -13.44 33.69
CA VAL A 246 -6.32 -14.46 32.90
C VAL A 246 -7.69 -14.78 33.51
N ASP A 247 -8.05 -14.09 34.59
CA ASP A 247 -9.26 -14.33 35.38
C ASP A 247 -10.49 -13.68 34.72
N GLU A 248 -11.29 -14.51 34.05
CA GLU A 248 -12.52 -14.09 33.37
C GLU A 248 -13.60 -13.57 34.32
N THR A 249 -13.53 -13.90 35.62
CA THR A 249 -14.52 -13.43 36.62
C THR A 249 -14.41 -11.93 36.90
N GLN A 250 -13.34 -11.29 36.42
CA GLN A 250 -13.16 -9.84 36.47
C GLN A 250 -14.05 -9.10 35.47
N CYS A 251 -14.70 -9.81 34.54
CA CYS A 251 -15.67 -9.24 33.63
C CYS A 251 -17.04 -9.05 34.29
N PRO A 252 -17.68 -7.88 34.11
CA PRO A 252 -19.00 -7.63 34.68
C PRO A 252 -20.08 -8.47 33.99
N ALA A 253 -21.20 -8.67 34.69
CA ALA A 253 -22.36 -9.36 34.15
C ALA A 253 -22.85 -8.71 32.84
N GLY A 254 -23.28 -9.53 31.88
CA GLY A 254 -23.72 -9.08 30.56
C GLY A 254 -22.59 -8.84 29.55
N THR A 255 -21.34 -9.13 29.93
CA THR A 255 -20.21 -9.17 28.99
C THR A 255 -19.70 -10.60 28.78
N GLU A 256 -19.16 -10.86 27.60
CA GLU A 256 -18.47 -12.10 27.23
C GLU A 256 -16.97 -11.92 27.48
N ALA A 257 -16.35 -12.84 28.22
CA ALA A 257 -14.92 -12.79 28.50
C ALA A 257 -14.13 -13.50 27.39
N ASN A 258 -12.98 -12.92 27.02
CA ASN A 258 -11.98 -13.57 26.17
C ASN A 258 -10.60 -13.44 26.83
N SER A 259 -10.02 -14.57 27.23
CA SER A 259 -8.79 -14.65 28.02
C SER A 259 -7.63 -15.21 27.21
N TYR A 260 -6.46 -14.57 27.32
CA TYR A 260 -5.20 -14.98 26.71
C TYR A 260 -4.18 -15.29 27.81
N PRO A 261 -3.51 -16.46 27.79
CA PRO A 261 -2.55 -16.84 28.82
C PRO A 261 -1.22 -16.09 28.77
N SER A 262 -0.73 -15.73 27.57
CA SER A 262 0.57 -15.08 27.38
C SER A 262 0.63 -14.17 26.13
N PRO A 263 0.87 -12.84 26.26
CA PRO A 263 0.85 -12.12 27.53
C PRO A 263 -0.53 -12.24 28.18
N ALA A 264 -0.56 -12.33 29.52
CA ALA A 264 -1.81 -12.45 30.26
C ALA A 264 -2.71 -11.25 29.96
N ARG A 265 -3.89 -11.50 29.39
CA ARG A 265 -4.85 -10.45 29.04
C ARG A 265 -6.27 -10.98 29.03
N VAL A 266 -7.19 -10.24 29.65
CA VAL A 266 -8.64 -10.49 29.56
C VAL A 266 -9.32 -9.32 28.86
N TYR A 267 -10.22 -9.64 27.92
CA TYR A 267 -11.16 -8.70 27.33
C TYR A 267 -12.58 -9.01 27.79
N CYS A 268 -13.29 -7.98 28.23
CA CYS A 268 -14.71 -8.04 28.51
C CYS A 268 -15.45 -7.37 27.36
N LEU A 269 -16.22 -8.16 26.61
CA LEU A 269 -16.84 -7.76 25.36
C LEU A 269 -18.36 -7.64 25.54
N ALA A 270 -18.92 -6.48 25.21
CA ALA A 270 -20.36 -6.26 25.18
C ALA A 270 -20.85 -6.33 23.74
N ARG A 271 -21.89 -7.11 23.45
CA ARG A 271 -22.53 -7.11 22.13
C ARG A 271 -23.23 -5.78 21.89
N THR A 272 -23.04 -5.23 20.69
CA THR A 272 -23.65 -3.99 20.19
C THR A 272 -24.20 -4.23 18.79
N GLY A 273 -25.37 -3.65 18.48
CA GLY A 273 -26.10 -3.88 17.22
C GLY A 273 -27.36 -4.70 17.43
#